data_AF-A0A536W765-F1
#
_entry.id   AF-A0A536W765-F1
#
_cell.length_a   1.000
_cell.length_b   1.000
_cell.length_c   1.000
_cell.angle_alpha   90.00
_cell.angle_beta   90.00
_cell.angle_gamma   90.00
#
_symmetry.space_group_name_H-M   'P 1'
#
loop_
_entity.id
_entity.type
_entity.pdbx_description
1 polymer ?
#
loop_
_entity_poly.entity_id
_entity_poly.type
_entity_poly.pdbx_seq_one_letter_code
_entity_poly.pdbx_strand_id
1 'polypeptide(L)'
;TALDVTIQKQILELIAALQKRLRMSVLFITHDLALVGEIADHVVVMREGEIKEQGRVEQIFEAPQDAYTRALLLCRPQLTRRPRRLPVIDDFLKPGPPAGGALEERSRGLRGDEEIILEVRHLGKSFYSREGLFGRKEFKAVNDVSFKLARGKTLGIVGESGSGKTTVALTLLRLRGESSGEALFDGKDLLSIPQKELMPYKRRIQIVFQNPYASLNPRFTIGQLLMEPLQVHRIASSEGERRERVYKLLEEVGLPEVSFFKYPHEFSGGQRQRIAIARCLTMKPDVLICDEAVSALDVSIQAQVLNLLQDLQDEYHMSYIFISHDLAVVKYMADQVMVMNEGEVVEVANSDDIYRSPQHPYTKKLLSSIPRGWRGARAR
;
A
#
# COMPACT_ATOMS: atom_id res chain seq x y z
N THR A 1 -6.33 7.16 9.12
CA THR A 1 -5.01 7.81 9.29
C THR A 1 -3.96 6.72 9.25
N ALA A 2 -2.77 6.99 8.73
CA ALA A 2 -1.69 6.01 8.64
C ALA A 2 -1.04 5.78 10.03
N LEU A 3 -1.79 5.18 10.94
CA LEU A 3 -1.30 4.71 12.23
C LEU A 3 -1.14 3.19 12.13
N ASP A 4 -0.07 2.65 12.69
CA ASP A 4 0.03 1.20 12.80
C ASP A 4 -1.04 0.65 13.75
N VAL A 5 -1.36 -0.64 13.55
CA VAL A 5 -2.43 -1.33 14.26
C VAL A 5 -2.27 -1.33 15.78
N THR A 6 -1.04 -1.30 16.30
CA THR A 6 -0.77 -1.29 17.73
C THR A 6 -1.06 0.08 18.34
N ILE A 7 -0.57 1.17 17.73
CA ILE A 7 -0.84 2.54 18.17
C ILE A 7 -2.33 2.87 18.02
N GLN A 8 -2.97 2.44 16.93
CA GLN A 8 -4.41 2.60 16.74
C GLN A 8 -5.18 1.98 17.92
N LYS A 9 -4.86 0.73 18.30
CA LYS A 9 -5.49 0.06 19.44
C LYS A 9 -5.32 0.84 20.75
N GLN A 10 -4.12 1.32 21.05
CA GLN A 10 -3.83 2.09 22.28
C GLN A 10 -4.66 3.38 22.36
N ILE A 11 -4.77 4.12 21.25
CA ILE A 11 -5.57 5.35 21.20
C ILE A 11 -7.05 5.03 21.45
N LEU A 12 -7.56 3.93 20.91
CA LEU A 12 -8.95 3.53 21.09
C LEU A 12 -9.26 3.09 22.52
N GLU A 13 -8.36 2.35 23.15
CA GLU A 13 -8.46 1.99 24.57
C GLU A 13 -8.46 3.25 25.46
N LEU A 14 -7.64 4.24 25.12
CA LEU A 14 -7.62 5.54 25.81
C LEU A 14 -8.94 6.29 25.63
N ILE A 15 -9.47 6.37 24.40
CA ILE A 15 -10.76 7.02 24.11
C ILE A 15 -11.88 6.32 24.90
N ALA A 16 -11.91 4.99 24.91
CA ALA A 16 -12.91 4.21 25.65
C ALA A 16 -12.80 4.44 27.17
N ALA A 17 -11.58 4.55 27.71
CA ALA A 17 -11.36 4.86 29.12
C ALA A 17 -11.83 6.28 29.47
N LEU A 18 -11.55 7.26 28.61
CA LEU A 18 -12.02 8.64 28.77
C LEU A 18 -13.54 8.74 28.67
N GLN A 19 -14.16 8.03 27.72
CA GLN A 19 -15.61 7.95 27.55
C GLN A 19 -16.29 7.53 28.85
N LYS A 20 -15.81 6.43 29.46
CA LYS A 20 -16.33 5.92 30.74
C LYS A 20 -16.07 6.88 31.90
N ARG A 21 -14.84 7.39 32.02
CA ARG A 21 -14.43 8.24 33.14
C ARG A 21 -15.16 9.59 33.14
N LEU A 22 -15.33 10.20 31.97
CA LEU A 22 -15.92 11.53 31.82
C LEU A 22 -17.41 11.50 31.47
N ARG A 23 -18.00 10.30 31.28
CA ARG A 23 -19.39 10.12 30.83
C ARG A 23 -19.71 10.93 29.57
N MET A 24 -18.77 10.95 28.62
CA MET A 24 -18.91 11.68 27.37
C MET A 24 -19.42 10.78 26.25
N SER A 25 -20.14 11.36 25.29
CA SER A 25 -20.41 10.72 24.00
C SER A 25 -19.25 11.02 23.05
N VAL A 26 -18.94 10.06 22.16
CA VAL A 26 -17.88 10.21 21.17
C VAL A 26 -18.51 10.12 19.78
N LEU A 27 -18.38 11.19 18.99
CA LEU A 27 -18.60 11.13 17.55
C LEU A 27 -17.28 10.76 16.90
N PHE A 28 -17.22 9.58 16.27
CA PHE A 28 -16.01 9.08 15.62
C PHE A 28 -16.20 9.03 14.10
N ILE A 29 -15.38 9.79 13.37
CA ILE A 29 -15.44 9.88 11.91
C ILE A 29 -14.25 9.09 11.33
N THR A 30 -14.54 8.02 10.59
CA THR A 30 -13.50 7.17 9.99
C THR A 30 -14.02 6.49 8.72
N HIS A 31 -13.08 6.11 7.84
CA HIS A 31 -13.33 5.22 6.69
C HIS A 31 -13.01 3.75 7.01
N ASP A 32 -12.40 3.47 8.16
CA ASP A 32 -12.07 2.10 8.59
C ASP A 32 -13.30 1.42 9.21
N LEU A 33 -13.99 0.61 8.42
CA LEU A 33 -15.16 -0.14 8.88
C LEU A 33 -14.83 -1.23 9.92
N ALA A 34 -13.58 -1.71 10.00
CA ALA A 34 -13.22 -2.76 10.94
C ALA A 34 -13.19 -2.16 12.34
N LEU A 35 -12.65 -0.95 12.42
CA LEU A 35 -12.71 -0.13 13.60
C LEU A 35 -14.15 0.20 14.00
N VAL A 36 -14.98 0.67 13.06
CA VAL A 36 -16.41 0.96 13.33
C VAL A 36 -17.13 -0.24 13.94
N GLY A 37 -16.93 -1.44 13.37
CA GLY A 37 -17.52 -2.67 13.88
C GLY A 37 -17.07 -3.07 15.30
N GLU A 38 -15.95 -2.53 15.78
CA GLU A 38 -15.40 -2.86 17.09
C GLU A 38 -15.82 -1.85 18.18
N ILE A 39 -15.84 -0.55 17.86
CA ILE A 39 -16.00 0.52 18.86
C ILE A 39 -17.37 1.21 18.85
N ALA A 40 -18.12 1.14 17.74
CA ALA A 40 -19.31 1.96 17.59
C ALA A 40 -20.54 1.24 18.15
N ASP A 41 -21.37 1.97 18.90
CA ASP A 41 -22.72 1.50 19.28
C ASP A 41 -23.73 1.74 18.15
N HIS A 42 -23.58 2.88 17.47
CA HIS A 42 -24.44 3.34 16.38
C HIS A 42 -23.58 3.83 15.22
N VAL A 43 -24.03 3.55 14.00
CA VAL A 43 -23.31 3.88 12.76
C VAL A 43 -24.20 4.72 11.87
N VAL A 44 -23.59 5.71 11.21
CA VAL A 44 -24.22 6.51 10.16
C VAL A 44 -23.32 6.43 8.93
N VAL A 45 -23.87 5.91 7.84
CA VAL A 45 -23.21 5.79 6.54
C VAL A 45 -23.68 6.94 5.66
N MET A 46 -22.74 7.74 5.17
CA MET A 46 -23.01 8.91 4.34
C MET A 46 -22.38 8.78 2.97
N ARG A 47 -23.03 9.36 1.95
CA ARG A 47 -22.48 9.53 0.60
C ARG A 47 -23.03 10.81 -0.01
N GLU A 48 -22.16 11.60 -0.63
CA GLU A 48 -22.53 12.83 -1.36
C GLU A 48 -23.33 13.83 -0.48
N GLY A 49 -23.03 13.86 0.82
CA GLY A 49 -23.71 14.73 1.78
C GLY A 49 -25.03 14.19 2.34
N GLU A 50 -25.48 13.02 1.88
CA GLU A 50 -26.73 12.40 2.33
C GLU A 50 -26.46 11.17 3.21
N ILE A 51 -27.33 10.94 4.20
CA ILE A 51 -27.34 9.70 4.98
C ILE A 51 -27.96 8.61 4.12
N LYS A 52 -27.19 7.56 3.85
CA LYS A 52 -27.65 6.39 3.08
C LYS A 52 -28.19 5.30 3.99
N GLU A 53 -27.58 5.12 5.15
CA GLU A 53 -28.04 4.16 6.14
C GLU A 53 -27.64 4.58 7.55
N GLN A 54 -28.47 4.31 8.55
CA GLN A 54 -28.14 4.55 9.95
C GLN A 54 -28.81 3.51 10.84
N GLY A 55 -28.13 3.10 11.91
CA GLY A 55 -28.67 2.15 12.85
C GLY A 55 -27.63 1.64 13.84
N ARG A 56 -28.02 0.62 14.63
CA ARG A 56 -27.07 -0.11 15.47
C ARG A 56 -26.00 -0.77 14.62
N VAL A 57 -24.78 -0.84 15.14
CA VAL A 57 -23.65 -1.47 14.45
C VAL A 57 -23.98 -2.90 13.98
N GLU A 58 -24.73 -3.66 14.77
CA GLU A 58 -25.13 -5.04 14.43
C GLU A 58 -25.97 -5.10 13.15
N GLN A 59 -26.97 -4.22 13.04
CA GLN A 59 -27.83 -4.12 11.86
C GLN A 59 -27.02 -3.78 10.61
N ILE A 60 -26.12 -2.81 10.72
CA ILE A 60 -25.33 -2.31 9.59
C ILE A 60 -24.34 -3.36 9.08
N PHE A 61 -23.73 -4.15 9.97
CA PHE A 61 -22.72 -5.14 9.58
C PHE A 61 -23.32 -6.51 9.23
N GLU A 62 -24.44 -6.91 9.83
CA GLU A 62 -25.06 -8.22 9.58
C GLU A 62 -26.14 -8.19 8.50
N ALA A 63 -26.93 -7.11 8.43
CA ALA A 63 -28.06 -6.99 7.50
C ALA A 63 -28.17 -5.59 6.88
N PRO A 64 -27.12 -5.11 6.18
CA PRO A 64 -27.12 -3.81 5.50
C PRO A 64 -28.24 -3.72 4.45
N GLN A 65 -29.09 -2.71 4.59
CA GLN A 65 -30.24 -2.48 3.73
C GLN A 65 -29.88 -1.68 2.48
N ASP A 66 -28.92 -0.75 2.59
CA ASP A 66 -28.51 0.08 1.47
C ASP A 66 -27.44 -0.61 0.59
N ALA A 67 -27.54 -0.39 -0.73
CA ALA A 67 -26.62 -1.00 -1.69
C ALA A 67 -25.19 -0.48 -1.56
N TYR A 68 -25.01 0.79 -1.22
CA TYR A 68 -23.71 1.39 -1.00
C TYR A 68 -23.08 0.89 0.30
N THR A 69 -23.84 0.74 1.39
CA THR A 69 -23.35 0.10 2.63
C THR A 69 -22.87 -1.33 2.35
N ARG A 70 -23.66 -2.13 1.63
CA ARG A 70 -23.26 -3.49 1.21
C ARG A 70 -21.95 -3.48 0.42
N ALA A 71 -21.82 -2.58 -0.54
CA ALA A 71 -20.62 -2.45 -1.34
C ALA A 71 -19.40 -2.11 -0.47
N LEU A 72 -19.52 -1.11 0.42
CA LEU A 72 -18.42 -0.69 1.30
C LEU A 72 -17.88 -1.83 2.18
N LEU A 73 -18.75 -2.69 2.69
CA LEU A 73 -18.35 -3.85 3.50
C LEU A 73 -17.64 -4.93 2.67
N LEU A 74 -18.04 -5.12 1.41
CA LEU A 74 -17.52 -6.17 0.52
C LEU A 74 -16.26 -5.75 -0.26
N CYS A 75 -16.03 -4.46 -0.48
CA CYS A 75 -14.85 -3.96 -1.21
C CYS A 75 -13.53 -4.19 -0.44
N ARG A 76 -13.60 -4.53 0.85
CA ARG A 76 -12.41 -4.59 1.70
C ARG A 76 -11.69 -5.92 1.59
N PRO A 77 -10.34 -5.90 1.49
CA PRO A 77 -9.53 -7.10 1.67
C PRO A 77 -9.84 -7.77 3.02
N GLN A 78 -9.84 -9.10 3.03
CA GLN A 78 -10.08 -9.90 4.23
C GLN A 78 -8.85 -10.74 4.56
N LEU A 79 -8.63 -11.03 5.85
CA LEU A 79 -7.55 -11.91 6.27
C LEU A 79 -7.79 -13.40 5.96
N THR A 80 -9.03 -13.78 5.66
CA THR A 80 -9.44 -15.18 5.46
C THR A 80 -9.63 -15.55 3.99
N ARG A 81 -9.77 -14.56 3.10
CA ARG A 81 -10.03 -14.77 1.67
C ARG A 81 -9.11 -13.89 0.83
N ARG A 82 -8.77 -14.33 -0.37
CA ARG A 82 -8.00 -13.61 -1.38
C ARG A 82 -8.69 -13.78 -2.73
N PRO A 83 -9.81 -13.06 -2.97
CA PRO A 83 -10.46 -13.12 -4.27
C PRO A 83 -9.50 -12.63 -5.36
N ARG A 84 -9.65 -13.11 -6.59
CA ARG A 84 -8.85 -12.67 -7.74
C ARG A 84 -9.07 -11.20 -8.08
N ARG A 85 -10.25 -10.68 -7.76
CA ARG A 85 -10.61 -9.27 -7.83
C ARG A 85 -11.39 -8.88 -6.59
N LEU A 86 -11.04 -7.73 -6.02
CA LEU A 86 -11.87 -7.10 -5.01
C LEU A 86 -13.12 -6.52 -5.69
N PRO A 87 -14.32 -6.71 -5.10
CA PRO A 87 -15.50 -5.97 -5.52
C PRO A 87 -15.24 -4.47 -5.42
N VAL A 88 -15.83 -3.70 -6.32
CA VAL A 88 -15.82 -2.24 -6.27
C VAL A 88 -17.26 -1.71 -6.21
N ILE A 89 -17.45 -0.46 -5.77
CA ILE A 89 -18.80 0.12 -5.62
C ILE A 89 -19.63 -0.01 -6.90
N ASP A 90 -19.02 0.23 -8.06
CA ASP A 90 -19.70 0.18 -9.35
C ASP A 90 -20.33 -1.17 -9.66
N ASP A 91 -19.79 -2.27 -9.10
CA ASP A 91 -20.30 -3.62 -9.28
C ASP A 91 -21.67 -3.84 -8.60
N PHE A 92 -21.99 -3.02 -7.60
CA PHE A 92 -23.25 -3.09 -6.83
C PHE A 92 -24.28 -2.05 -7.24
N LEU A 93 -23.82 -0.94 -7.86
CA LEU A 93 -24.71 0.15 -8.28
C LEU A 93 -25.23 0.00 -9.70
N LYS A 94 -24.52 -0.75 -10.57
CA LYS A 94 -24.98 -1.03 -11.93
C LYS A 94 -25.90 -2.25 -11.95
N PRO A 95 -26.98 -2.25 -12.75
CA PRO A 95 -27.84 -3.42 -12.91
C PRO A 95 -27.04 -4.56 -13.56
N GLY A 96 -26.88 -5.66 -12.83
CA GLY A 96 -26.14 -6.85 -13.24
C GLY A 96 -26.26 -7.95 -12.19
N PRO A 97 -25.79 -9.18 -12.48
CA PRO A 97 -25.73 -10.22 -11.46
C PRO A 97 -24.87 -9.73 -10.29
N PRO A 98 -25.31 -9.93 -9.03
CA PRO A 98 -24.57 -9.41 -7.87
C PRO A 98 -23.14 -9.94 -7.89
N ALA A 99 -22.18 -9.03 -7.82
CA ALA A 99 -20.77 -9.34 -7.57
C ALA A 99 -20.62 -9.88 -6.14
N GLY A 100 -20.99 -11.15 -5.97
CA GLY A 100 -21.04 -11.84 -4.68
C GLY A 100 -21.21 -13.35 -4.79
N GLY A 101 -21.20 -13.91 -6.01
CA GLY A 101 -20.99 -15.34 -6.23
C GLY A 101 -19.60 -15.77 -5.73
N ALA A 102 -19.32 -17.07 -5.70
CA ALA A 102 -18.01 -17.60 -5.28
C ALA A 102 -16.89 -16.94 -6.11
N LEU A 103 -16.28 -15.90 -5.54
CA LEU A 103 -15.17 -15.19 -6.17
C LEU A 103 -14.04 -16.20 -6.30
N GLU A 104 -13.51 -16.36 -7.51
CA GLU A 104 -12.35 -17.20 -7.76
C GLU A 104 -11.22 -16.75 -6.84
N GLU A 105 -10.71 -17.65 -6.01
CA GLU A 105 -9.65 -17.35 -5.05
C GLU A 105 -8.29 -17.41 -5.76
N ARG A 106 -7.43 -16.43 -5.52
CA ARG A 106 -6.08 -16.36 -6.09
C ARG A 106 -5.09 -17.04 -5.13
N SER A 107 -4.40 -18.08 -5.60
CA SER A 107 -3.25 -18.62 -4.88
C SER A 107 -2.03 -17.72 -5.08
N ARG A 108 -1.26 -17.50 -4.00
CA ARG A 108 0.00 -16.74 -4.01
C ARG A 108 1.04 -17.47 -3.15
N GLY A 109 2.30 -17.14 -3.34
CA GLY A 109 3.43 -17.77 -2.66
C GLY A 109 4.59 -18.07 -3.60
N LEU A 110 5.74 -18.37 -3.01
CA LEU A 110 6.90 -18.88 -3.72
C LEU A 110 6.96 -20.41 -3.65
N ARG A 111 7.45 -20.99 -4.74
CA ARG A 111 7.75 -22.42 -4.89
C ARG A 111 9.22 -22.72 -4.60
N GLY A 112 10.08 -21.71 -4.65
CA GLY A 112 11.51 -21.79 -4.36
C GLY A 112 12.40 -21.96 -5.60
N ASP A 113 11.81 -22.09 -6.78
CA ASP A 113 12.49 -22.18 -8.08
C ASP A 113 12.43 -20.87 -8.87
N GLU A 114 11.78 -19.83 -8.34
CA GLU A 114 11.65 -18.55 -9.01
C GLU A 114 12.99 -17.81 -9.15
N GLU A 115 13.17 -17.15 -10.30
CA GLU A 115 14.31 -16.27 -10.55
C GLU A 115 14.27 -15.07 -9.59
N ILE A 116 15.40 -14.77 -8.94
CA ILE A 116 15.53 -13.64 -8.03
C ILE A 116 15.97 -12.40 -8.81
N ILE A 117 15.13 -11.37 -8.83
CA ILE A 117 15.43 -10.10 -9.50
C ILE A 117 16.22 -9.14 -8.61
N LEU A 118 15.96 -9.17 -7.31
CA LEU A 118 16.63 -8.35 -6.31
C LEU A 118 16.98 -9.20 -5.08
N GLU A 119 18.25 -9.21 -4.72
CA GLU A 119 18.76 -9.83 -3.50
C GLU A 119 19.45 -8.76 -2.65
N VAL A 120 19.00 -8.63 -1.40
CA VAL A 120 19.52 -7.66 -0.44
C VAL A 120 20.21 -8.44 0.67
N ARG A 121 21.46 -8.06 0.98
CA ARG A 121 22.30 -8.73 1.98
C ARG A 121 22.88 -7.71 2.95
N HIS A 122 22.67 -7.97 4.24
CA HIS A 122 23.26 -7.20 5.33
C HIS A 122 23.07 -5.67 5.20
N LEU A 123 21.90 -5.26 4.70
CA LEU A 123 21.62 -3.84 4.46
C LEU A 123 21.58 -3.11 5.80
N GLY A 124 22.36 -2.03 5.91
CA GLY A 124 22.44 -1.21 7.11
C GLY A 124 22.28 0.26 6.81
N LYS A 125 21.53 0.96 7.66
CA LYS A 125 21.35 2.41 7.57
C LYS A 125 21.22 3.04 8.95
N SER A 126 22.18 3.90 9.26
CA SER A 126 22.19 4.73 10.46
C SER A 126 21.89 6.19 10.15
N PHE A 127 21.17 6.84 11.06
CA PHE A 127 21.01 8.28 11.13
C PHE A 127 21.72 8.82 12.36
N TYR A 128 22.18 10.06 12.28
CA TYR A 128 22.93 10.70 13.34
C TYR A 128 22.22 11.99 13.76
N SER A 129 21.80 12.07 15.02
CA SER A 129 21.30 13.32 15.60
C SER A 129 22.38 13.95 16.51
N ARG A 130 22.35 15.28 16.63
CA ARG A 130 23.21 16.00 17.58
C ARG A 130 22.63 15.86 18.97
N GLU A 131 23.44 15.47 19.93
CA GLU A 131 23.09 15.38 21.34
C GLU A 131 24.06 16.28 22.13
N GLY A 132 23.61 17.46 22.54
CA GLY A 132 24.45 18.48 23.17
C GLY A 132 25.48 19.15 22.22
N LEU A 133 26.48 19.82 22.80
CA LEU A 133 27.51 20.57 22.06
C LEU A 133 28.53 19.66 21.34
N PHE A 134 28.73 18.42 21.82
CA PHE A 134 29.77 17.51 21.31
C PHE A 134 29.32 16.05 21.07
N GLY A 135 28.09 15.68 21.44
CA GLY A 135 27.59 14.31 21.28
C GLY A 135 26.90 14.09 19.93
N ARG A 136 27.06 12.87 19.38
CA ARG A 136 26.34 12.41 18.20
C ARG A 136 25.66 11.09 18.57
N LYS A 137 24.33 11.07 18.56
CA LYS A 137 23.55 9.85 18.82
C LYS A 137 23.30 9.15 17.51
N GLU A 138 23.73 7.89 17.43
CA GLU A 138 23.43 7.02 16.31
C GLU A 138 22.06 6.35 16.52
N PHE A 139 21.22 6.40 15.49
CA PHE A 139 19.97 5.65 15.40
C PHE A 139 20.03 4.74 14.18
N LYS A 140 20.13 3.43 14.42
CA LYS A 140 20.10 2.41 13.38
C LYS A 140 18.66 2.19 12.94
N ALA A 141 18.30 2.76 11.79
CA ALA A 141 16.96 2.61 11.24
C ALA A 141 16.80 1.32 10.42
N VAL A 142 17.91 0.79 9.91
CA VAL A 142 17.98 -0.52 9.26
C VAL A 142 19.22 -1.21 9.80
N ASN A 143 19.06 -2.38 10.39
CA ASN A 143 20.12 -3.16 11.02
C ASN A 143 20.13 -4.57 10.42
N ASP A 144 21.14 -4.85 9.61
CA ASP A 144 21.42 -6.18 9.05
C ASP A 144 20.24 -6.83 8.29
N VAL A 145 19.55 -6.04 7.47
CA VAL A 145 18.37 -6.52 6.74
C VAL A 145 18.78 -7.30 5.50
N SER A 146 18.31 -8.55 5.40
CA SER A 146 18.53 -9.42 4.25
C SER A 146 17.22 -10.03 3.76
N PHE A 147 16.98 -9.97 2.45
CA PHE A 147 15.79 -10.56 1.82
C PHE A 147 15.97 -10.74 0.32
N LYS A 148 15.04 -11.46 -0.30
CA LYS A 148 15.00 -11.70 -1.74
C LYS A 148 13.64 -11.31 -2.30
N LEU A 149 13.64 -10.82 -3.53
CA LEU A 149 12.43 -10.57 -4.32
C LEU A 149 12.52 -11.42 -5.59
N ALA A 150 11.53 -12.29 -5.79
CA ALA A 150 11.38 -13.08 -7.00
C ALA A 150 10.75 -12.24 -8.13
N ARG A 151 11.16 -12.52 -9.37
CA ARG A 151 10.64 -11.86 -10.57
C ARG A 151 9.14 -12.13 -10.73
N GLY A 152 8.36 -11.09 -10.99
CA GLY A 152 6.90 -11.18 -11.17
C GLY A 152 6.12 -11.48 -9.88
N LYS A 153 6.77 -11.42 -8.71
CA LYS A 153 6.19 -11.71 -7.40
C LYS A 153 6.15 -10.45 -6.54
N THR A 154 5.33 -10.51 -5.49
CA THR A 154 5.21 -9.41 -4.52
C THR A 154 5.80 -9.80 -3.17
N LEU A 155 6.76 -9.02 -2.69
CA LEU A 155 7.21 -9.03 -1.29
C LEU A 155 6.45 -7.96 -0.51
N GLY A 156 5.60 -8.36 0.43
CA GLY A 156 4.97 -7.47 1.39
C GLY A 156 5.90 -7.15 2.55
N ILE A 157 6.01 -5.89 2.95
CA ILE A 157 6.77 -5.47 4.14
C ILE A 157 5.82 -4.86 5.16
N VAL A 158 5.81 -5.44 6.37
CA VAL A 158 4.89 -5.07 7.46
C VAL A 158 5.65 -4.85 8.76
N GLY A 159 5.05 -4.12 9.69
CA GLY A 159 5.65 -3.78 10.98
C GLY A 159 5.09 -2.47 11.53
N GLU A 160 5.32 -2.19 12.80
CA GLU A 160 4.86 -0.95 13.47
C GLU A 160 5.49 0.31 12.85
N SER A 161 4.92 1.48 13.13
CA SER A 161 5.49 2.75 12.68
C SER A 161 6.92 2.89 13.21
N GLY A 162 7.87 3.27 12.34
CA GLY A 162 9.28 3.40 12.73
C GLY A 162 10.12 2.12 12.68
N SER A 163 9.55 0.97 12.28
CA SER A 163 10.28 -0.31 12.12
C SER A 163 11.33 -0.35 10.99
N GLY A 164 11.48 0.71 10.20
CA GLY A 164 12.51 0.81 9.14
C GLY A 164 12.04 0.51 7.71
N LYS A 165 10.76 0.17 7.48
CA LYS A 165 10.21 -0.24 6.16
C LYS A 165 10.49 0.77 5.03
N THR A 166 10.06 2.02 5.21
CA THR A 166 10.32 3.11 4.25
C THR A 166 11.83 3.38 4.13
N THR A 167 12.59 3.23 5.22
CA THR A 167 14.05 3.42 5.17
C THR A 167 14.73 2.37 4.29
N VAL A 168 14.30 1.10 4.34
CA VAL A 168 14.77 0.05 3.43
C VAL A 168 14.52 0.47 1.98
N ALA A 169 13.27 0.80 1.62
CA ALA A 169 12.91 1.22 0.26
C ALA A 169 13.75 2.40 -0.25
N LEU A 170 13.87 3.46 0.54
CA LEU A 170 14.62 4.65 0.15
C LEU A 170 16.13 4.40 0.08
N THR A 171 16.64 3.45 0.86
CA THR A 171 18.06 3.07 0.82
C THR A 171 18.38 2.30 -0.46
N LEU A 172 17.51 1.38 -0.88
CA LEU A 172 17.67 0.65 -2.16
C LEU A 172 17.72 1.60 -3.37
N LEU A 173 16.98 2.69 -3.32
CA LEU A 173 16.97 3.73 -4.36
C LEU A 173 18.07 4.79 -4.21
N ARG A 174 18.92 4.66 -3.18
CA ARG A 174 19.98 5.62 -2.81
C ARG A 174 19.45 7.04 -2.60
N LEU A 175 18.23 7.17 -2.09
CA LEU A 175 17.61 8.45 -1.74
C LEU A 175 17.97 8.93 -0.32
N ARG A 176 18.71 8.12 0.46
CA ARG A 176 19.06 8.41 1.85
C ARG A 176 20.57 8.50 2.15
N GLY A 177 21.42 8.70 1.15
CA GLY A 177 22.88 8.82 1.33
C GLY A 177 23.56 7.47 1.60
N GLU A 178 24.68 7.49 2.32
CA GLU A 178 25.53 6.30 2.56
C GLU A 178 24.81 5.18 3.33
N SER A 179 25.08 3.94 2.97
CA SER A 179 24.54 2.73 3.57
C SER A 179 25.57 1.61 3.51
N SER A 180 25.39 0.57 4.31
CA SER A 180 26.21 -0.66 4.27
C SER A 180 25.42 -1.82 3.66
N GLY A 181 26.13 -2.92 3.37
CA GLY A 181 25.55 -4.11 2.77
C GLY A 181 25.56 -4.07 1.25
N GLU A 182 24.79 -4.96 0.64
CA GLU A 182 24.71 -5.15 -0.82
C GLU A 182 23.24 -5.21 -1.25
N ALA A 183 22.94 -4.64 -2.42
CA ALA A 183 21.64 -4.79 -3.07
C ALA A 183 21.84 -5.19 -4.53
N LEU A 184 21.86 -6.50 -4.78
CA LEU A 184 22.11 -7.11 -6.07
C LEU A 184 20.82 -7.11 -6.90
N PHE A 185 20.78 -6.29 -7.95
CA PHE A 185 19.70 -6.27 -8.94
C PHE A 185 20.23 -6.79 -10.27
N ASP A 186 19.64 -7.88 -10.78
CA ASP A 186 20.17 -8.67 -11.91
C ASP A 186 21.69 -8.92 -11.79
N GLY A 187 22.16 -9.26 -10.58
CA GLY A 187 23.56 -9.54 -10.29
C GLY A 187 24.48 -8.32 -10.16
N LYS A 188 23.96 -7.09 -10.33
CA LYS A 188 24.74 -5.85 -10.11
C LYS A 188 24.38 -5.21 -8.77
N ASP A 189 25.38 -4.93 -7.95
CA ASP A 189 25.17 -4.21 -6.69
C ASP A 189 24.84 -2.72 -6.91
N LEU A 190 23.60 -2.34 -6.56
CA LEU A 190 23.09 -0.97 -6.70
C LEU A 190 23.77 0.02 -5.75
N LEU A 191 24.29 -0.44 -4.61
CA LEU A 191 24.85 0.43 -3.58
C LEU A 191 26.26 0.88 -3.93
N SER A 192 27.07 0.01 -4.53
CA SER A 192 28.45 0.30 -4.92
C SER A 192 28.62 0.94 -6.30
N ILE A 193 27.63 0.83 -7.21
CA ILE A 193 27.80 1.37 -8.57
C ILE A 193 27.99 2.89 -8.62
N PRO A 194 28.84 3.42 -9.53
CA PRO A 194 28.98 4.85 -9.73
C PRO A 194 27.65 5.51 -10.14
N GLN A 195 27.44 6.77 -9.73
CA GLN A 195 26.19 7.50 -9.99
C GLN A 195 25.82 7.59 -11.49
N LYS A 196 26.82 7.65 -12.38
CA LYS A 196 26.61 7.68 -13.84
C LYS A 196 26.02 6.36 -14.37
N GLU A 197 26.41 5.24 -13.79
CA GLU A 197 25.95 3.90 -14.17
C GLU A 197 24.64 3.51 -13.49
N LEU A 198 24.19 4.26 -12.48
CA LEU A 198 22.94 4.03 -11.76
C LEU A 198 21.69 4.43 -12.57
N MET A 199 21.84 5.30 -13.58
CA MET A 199 20.70 5.89 -14.28
C MET A 199 19.80 4.88 -15.02
N PRO A 200 20.34 3.84 -15.71
CA PRO A 200 19.51 2.76 -16.26
C PRO A 200 18.72 2.00 -15.18
N TYR A 201 19.33 1.70 -14.03
CA TYR A 201 18.67 1.01 -12.93
C TYR A 201 17.56 1.84 -12.29
N LYS A 202 17.75 3.16 -12.22
CA LYS A 202 16.67 4.08 -11.79
C LYS A 202 15.44 3.97 -12.68
N ARG A 203 15.55 3.60 -13.96
CA ARG A 203 14.38 3.39 -14.83
C ARG A 203 13.65 2.09 -14.48
N ARG A 204 14.42 1.07 -14.10
CA ARG A 204 13.97 -0.30 -13.86
C ARG A 204 13.39 -0.49 -12.45
N ILE A 205 13.74 0.38 -11.51
CA ILE A 205 13.23 0.38 -10.13
C ILE A 205 12.58 1.73 -9.86
N GLN A 206 11.26 1.73 -9.68
CA GLN A 206 10.46 2.93 -9.43
C GLN A 206 9.77 2.84 -8.07
N ILE A 207 9.34 3.99 -7.54
CA ILE A 207 8.63 4.07 -6.26
C ILE A 207 7.39 4.95 -6.36
N VAL A 208 6.28 4.41 -5.85
CA VAL A 208 5.07 5.16 -5.54
C VAL A 208 5.12 5.51 -4.06
N PHE A 209 5.23 6.81 -3.75
CA PHE A 209 5.31 7.31 -2.39
C PHE A 209 3.94 7.34 -1.69
N GLN A 210 3.95 7.33 -0.36
CA GLN A 210 2.77 7.34 0.52
C GLN A 210 1.81 8.50 0.24
N ASN A 211 2.34 9.68 -0.10
CA ASN A 211 1.54 10.88 -0.29
C ASN A 211 1.50 11.31 -1.77
N PRO A 212 0.41 11.01 -2.51
CA PRO A 212 0.27 11.43 -3.91
C PRO A 212 0.24 12.95 -4.08
N TYR A 213 -0.22 13.70 -3.06
CA TYR A 213 -0.25 15.16 -3.07
C TYR A 213 1.16 15.76 -3.08
N ALA A 214 2.10 15.13 -2.37
CA ALA A 214 3.49 15.59 -2.33
C ALA A 214 4.29 15.13 -3.56
N SER A 215 3.90 14.03 -4.21
CA SER A 215 4.64 13.48 -5.35
C SER A 215 4.31 14.15 -6.69
N LEU A 216 3.15 14.80 -6.82
CA LEU A 216 2.73 15.48 -8.05
C LEU A 216 2.87 17.00 -7.87
N ASN A 217 3.66 17.65 -8.74
CA ASN A 217 3.83 19.10 -8.67
C ASN A 217 2.55 19.79 -9.20
N PRO A 218 1.84 20.58 -8.37
CA PRO A 218 0.53 21.14 -8.71
C PRO A 218 0.60 22.22 -9.81
N ARG A 219 1.79 22.71 -10.17
CA ARG A 219 2.00 23.75 -11.18
C ARG A 219 1.99 23.21 -12.62
N PHE A 220 2.08 21.90 -12.80
CA PHE A 220 2.13 21.26 -14.10
C PHE A 220 0.86 20.45 -14.36
N THR A 221 0.47 20.34 -15.63
CA THR A 221 -0.62 19.45 -16.04
C THR A 221 -0.20 17.99 -15.92
N ILE A 222 -1.17 17.08 -15.90
CA ILE A 222 -0.90 15.63 -15.87
C ILE A 222 -0.07 15.21 -17.08
N GLY A 223 -0.39 15.73 -18.26
CA GLY A 223 0.40 15.48 -19.46
C GLY A 223 1.86 15.86 -19.30
N GLN A 224 2.14 17.04 -18.74
CA GLN A 224 3.51 17.49 -18.46
C GLN A 224 4.22 16.58 -17.44
N LEU A 225 3.54 16.22 -16.35
CA LEU A 225 4.09 15.35 -15.30
C LEU A 225 4.41 13.94 -15.79
N LEU A 226 3.62 13.40 -16.73
CA LEU A 226 3.83 12.08 -17.31
C LEU A 226 4.83 12.11 -18.48
N MET A 227 4.93 13.22 -19.21
CA MET A 227 5.93 13.38 -20.28
C MET A 227 7.34 13.67 -19.74
N GLU A 228 7.47 14.32 -18.57
CA GLU A 228 8.76 14.71 -17.99
C GLU A 228 9.75 13.51 -17.87
N PRO A 229 9.38 12.35 -17.27
CA PRO A 229 10.30 11.21 -17.20
C PRO A 229 10.74 10.72 -18.59
N LEU A 230 9.82 10.69 -19.56
CA LEU A 230 10.13 10.30 -20.94
C LEU A 230 11.14 11.26 -21.58
N GLN A 231 11.00 12.56 -21.34
CA GLN A 231 11.92 13.58 -21.86
C GLN A 231 13.31 13.48 -21.20
N VAL A 232 13.36 13.41 -19.87
CA VAL A 232 14.61 13.31 -19.09
C VAL A 232 15.43 12.10 -19.50
N HIS A 233 14.77 10.97 -19.75
CA HIS A 233 15.43 9.72 -20.13
C HIS A 233 15.51 9.50 -21.64
N ARG A 234 15.15 10.50 -22.45
CA ARG A 234 15.18 10.47 -23.93
C ARG A 234 14.47 9.24 -24.50
N ILE A 235 13.33 8.89 -23.90
CA ILE A 235 12.43 7.84 -24.35
C ILE A 235 11.52 8.43 -25.43
N ALA A 236 11.32 7.67 -26.50
CA ALA A 236 10.61 8.08 -27.72
C ALA A 236 11.32 9.21 -28.50
N SER A 237 11.15 9.16 -29.82
CA SER A 237 11.91 9.97 -30.78
C SER A 237 11.29 11.36 -30.99
N SER A 238 9.98 11.48 -30.79
CA SER A 238 9.23 12.73 -30.99
C SER A 238 8.31 13.05 -29.81
N GLU A 239 7.88 14.31 -29.72
CA GLU A 239 6.87 14.73 -28.74
C GLU A 239 5.52 14.06 -28.98
N GLY A 240 5.13 13.85 -30.25
CA GLY A 240 3.92 13.12 -30.61
C GLY A 240 3.92 11.68 -30.08
N GLU A 241 5.03 10.96 -30.24
CA GLU A 241 5.16 9.58 -29.73
C GLU A 241 5.13 9.54 -28.20
N ARG A 242 5.71 10.54 -27.50
CA ARG A 242 5.59 10.64 -26.03
C ARG A 242 4.15 10.86 -25.61
N ARG A 243 3.43 11.74 -26.30
CA ARG A 243 2.03 12.05 -26.01
C ARG A 243 1.13 10.82 -26.19
N GLU A 244 1.31 10.07 -27.27
CA GLU A 244 0.58 8.83 -27.51
C GLU A 244 0.81 7.79 -26.40
N ARG A 245 2.06 7.61 -25.98
CA ARG A 245 2.39 6.74 -24.83
C ARG A 245 1.71 7.20 -23.55
N VAL A 246 1.65 8.50 -23.29
CA VAL A 246 0.96 9.03 -22.12
C VAL A 246 -0.55 8.80 -22.21
N TYR A 247 -1.17 8.92 -23.39
CA TYR A 247 -2.59 8.59 -23.54
C TYR A 247 -2.88 7.13 -23.24
N LYS A 248 -2.08 6.21 -23.78
CA LYS A 248 -2.20 4.79 -23.46
C LYS A 248 -2.05 4.52 -21.96
N LEU A 249 -1.08 5.16 -21.30
CA LEU A 249 -0.89 5.03 -19.85
C LEU A 249 -2.08 5.57 -19.04
N LEU A 250 -2.68 6.68 -19.49
CA LEU A 250 -3.89 7.22 -18.86
C LEU A 250 -5.05 6.21 -18.97
N GLU A 251 -5.23 5.61 -20.14
CA GLU A 251 -6.23 4.57 -20.37
C GLU A 251 -6.00 3.34 -19.47
N GLU A 252 -4.75 2.83 -19.40
CA GLU A 252 -4.37 1.68 -18.56
C GLU A 252 -4.68 1.92 -17.07
N VAL A 253 -4.55 3.16 -16.59
CA VAL A 253 -4.92 3.51 -15.21
C VAL A 253 -6.39 3.97 -15.08
N GLY A 254 -7.20 3.81 -16.13
CA GLY A 254 -8.62 4.11 -16.14
C GLY A 254 -8.94 5.60 -16.05
N LEU A 255 -8.12 6.45 -16.68
CA LEU A 255 -8.33 7.89 -16.80
C LEU A 255 -8.56 8.28 -18.26
N PRO A 256 -9.54 9.15 -18.56
CA PRO A 256 -9.81 9.58 -19.93
C PRO A 256 -8.68 10.48 -20.46
N GLU A 257 -8.47 10.52 -21.77
CA GLU A 257 -7.42 11.34 -22.40
C GLU A 257 -7.50 12.83 -22.03
N VAL A 258 -8.69 13.36 -21.77
CA VAL A 258 -8.89 14.75 -21.33
C VAL A 258 -8.15 15.05 -20.03
N SER A 259 -7.86 14.04 -19.20
CA SER A 259 -7.05 14.16 -17.99
C SER A 259 -5.65 14.70 -18.27
N PHE A 260 -5.11 14.49 -19.48
CA PHE A 260 -3.82 15.01 -19.91
C PHE A 260 -3.70 16.54 -19.73
N PHE A 261 -4.80 17.27 -19.96
CA PHE A 261 -4.80 18.74 -19.93
C PHE A 261 -5.11 19.31 -18.55
N LYS A 262 -5.53 18.47 -17.61
CA LYS A 262 -5.93 18.87 -16.26
C LYS A 262 -4.73 18.97 -15.33
N TYR A 263 -4.90 19.68 -14.22
CA TYR A 263 -3.95 19.80 -13.12
C TYR A 263 -4.26 18.80 -12.01
N PRO A 264 -3.26 18.42 -11.18
CA PRO A 264 -3.48 17.48 -10.07
C PRO A 264 -4.63 17.87 -9.15
N HIS A 265 -4.85 19.17 -8.91
CA HIS A 265 -5.88 19.64 -7.98
C HIS A 265 -7.32 19.34 -8.43
N GLU A 266 -7.54 19.05 -9.72
CA GLU A 266 -8.84 18.73 -10.32
C GLU A 266 -9.24 17.25 -10.18
N PHE A 267 -8.39 16.43 -9.54
CA PHE A 267 -8.60 15.00 -9.37
C PHE A 267 -8.90 14.62 -7.93
N SER A 268 -9.68 13.55 -7.75
CA SER A 268 -9.87 12.89 -6.45
C SER A 268 -8.57 12.25 -5.95
N GLY A 269 -8.49 11.93 -4.66
CA GLY A 269 -7.31 11.26 -4.08
C GLY A 269 -6.94 9.96 -4.81
N GLY A 270 -7.95 9.16 -5.16
CA GLY A 270 -7.78 7.94 -5.95
C GLY A 270 -7.23 8.17 -7.35
N GLN A 271 -7.80 9.12 -8.07
CA GLN A 271 -7.32 9.47 -9.41
C GLN A 271 -5.88 9.99 -9.37
N ARG A 272 -5.51 10.79 -8.36
CA ARG A 272 -4.12 11.22 -8.15
C ARG A 272 -3.19 10.05 -7.87
N GLN A 273 -3.63 9.06 -7.09
CA GLN A 273 -2.83 7.85 -6.87
C GLN A 273 -2.59 7.09 -8.17
N ARG A 274 -3.62 6.93 -8.99
CA ARG A 274 -3.52 6.31 -10.31
C ARG A 274 -2.58 7.08 -11.24
N ILE A 275 -2.61 8.41 -11.21
CA ILE A 275 -1.63 9.26 -11.92
C ILE A 275 -0.20 9.04 -11.40
N ALA A 276 -0.02 8.94 -10.08
CA ALA A 276 1.29 8.68 -9.50
C ALA A 276 1.84 7.31 -9.94
N ILE A 277 0.99 6.27 -9.99
CA ILE A 277 1.33 4.96 -10.55
C ILE A 277 1.69 5.09 -12.03
N ALA A 278 0.84 5.75 -12.84
CA ALA A 278 1.10 5.97 -14.27
C ALA A 278 2.46 6.64 -14.51
N ARG A 279 2.84 7.61 -13.68
CA ARG A 279 4.14 8.29 -13.77
C ARG A 279 5.31 7.31 -13.63
N CYS A 280 5.24 6.37 -12.69
CA CYS A 280 6.25 5.32 -12.56
C CYS A 280 6.27 4.37 -13.77
N LEU A 281 5.09 4.02 -14.29
CA LEU A 281 4.94 3.12 -15.43
C LEU A 281 5.47 3.70 -16.76
N THR A 282 5.61 5.03 -16.87
CA THR A 282 6.25 5.66 -18.05
C THR A 282 7.62 5.04 -18.39
N MET A 283 8.31 4.52 -17.38
CA MET A 283 9.65 3.94 -17.49
C MET A 283 9.65 2.43 -17.75
N LYS A 284 8.48 1.78 -17.71
CA LYS A 284 8.30 0.30 -17.74
C LYS A 284 9.26 -0.41 -16.76
N PRO A 285 9.09 -0.19 -15.44
CA PRO A 285 10.00 -0.73 -14.46
C PRO A 285 9.82 -2.25 -14.29
N ASP A 286 10.89 -2.96 -13.94
CA ASP A 286 10.81 -4.37 -13.55
C ASP A 286 10.42 -4.53 -12.07
N VAL A 287 10.77 -3.53 -11.25
CA VAL A 287 10.43 -3.46 -9.82
C VAL A 287 9.71 -2.16 -9.51
N LEU A 288 8.54 -2.27 -8.89
CA LEU A 288 7.80 -1.13 -8.34
C LEU A 288 7.72 -1.27 -6.82
N ILE A 289 8.23 -0.25 -6.13
CA ILE A 289 8.09 -0.12 -4.69
C ILE A 289 6.82 0.69 -4.41
N CYS A 290 5.87 0.10 -3.71
CA CYS A 290 4.64 0.75 -3.27
C CYS A 290 4.79 1.06 -1.78
N ASP A 291 5.19 2.29 -1.44
CA ASP A 291 5.37 2.71 -0.05
C ASP A 291 4.07 3.32 0.48
N GLU A 292 3.25 2.51 1.16
CA GLU A 292 1.93 2.91 1.66
C GLU A 292 1.00 3.52 0.59
N ALA A 293 1.11 3.02 -0.65
CA ALA A 293 0.45 3.58 -1.82
C ALA A 293 -1.09 3.62 -1.77
N VAL A 294 -1.73 2.97 -0.80
CA VAL A 294 -3.20 2.92 -0.68
C VAL A 294 -3.72 3.29 0.72
N SER A 295 -2.85 3.73 1.64
CA SER A 295 -3.24 3.90 3.04
C SER A 295 -4.09 5.15 3.31
N ALA A 296 -3.99 6.16 2.44
CA ALA A 296 -4.74 7.41 2.56
C ALA A 296 -6.05 7.42 1.73
N LEU A 297 -6.42 6.29 1.12
CA LEU A 297 -7.56 6.20 0.22
C LEU A 297 -8.77 5.57 0.91
N ASP A 298 -9.96 6.02 0.54
CA ASP A 298 -11.21 5.38 0.95
C ASP A 298 -11.27 3.93 0.47
N VAL A 299 -11.96 3.06 1.22
CA VAL A 299 -11.99 1.60 0.99
C VAL A 299 -12.37 1.19 -0.43
N SER A 300 -13.26 1.93 -1.09
CA SER A 300 -13.66 1.65 -2.47
C SER A 300 -12.59 2.00 -3.48
N ILE A 301 -11.92 3.12 -3.29
CA ILE A 301 -10.82 3.58 -4.14
C ILE A 301 -9.60 2.69 -3.92
N GLN A 302 -9.34 2.29 -2.68
CA GLN A 302 -8.30 1.32 -2.34
C GLN A 302 -8.49 0.02 -3.13
N ALA A 303 -9.69 -0.56 -3.12
CA ALA A 303 -9.99 -1.78 -3.90
C ALA A 303 -9.66 -1.63 -5.39
N GLN A 304 -10.07 -0.49 -5.98
CA GLN A 304 -9.77 -0.19 -7.38
C GLN A 304 -8.27 -0.08 -7.66
N VAL A 305 -7.51 0.58 -6.80
CA VAL A 305 -6.05 0.72 -6.96
C VAL A 305 -5.34 -0.62 -6.77
N LEU A 306 -5.79 -1.46 -5.83
CA LEU A 306 -5.23 -2.80 -5.64
C LEU A 306 -5.52 -3.71 -6.84
N ASN A 307 -6.73 -3.66 -7.40
CA ASN A 307 -7.06 -4.36 -8.63
C ASN A 307 -6.17 -3.90 -9.79
N LEU A 308 -6.00 -2.57 -9.96
CA LEU A 308 -5.11 -2.00 -10.97
C LEU A 308 -3.66 -2.50 -10.80
N LEU A 309 -3.11 -2.50 -9.59
CA LEU A 309 -1.76 -3.01 -9.36
C LEU A 309 -1.65 -4.50 -9.72
N GLN A 310 -2.67 -5.31 -9.47
CA GLN A 310 -2.67 -6.71 -9.91
C GLN A 310 -2.72 -6.84 -11.43
N ASP A 311 -3.52 -6.01 -12.11
CA ASP A 311 -3.54 -5.95 -13.58
C ASP A 311 -2.18 -5.67 -14.16
N LEU A 312 -1.52 -4.63 -13.65
CA LEU A 312 -0.22 -4.20 -14.09
C LEU A 312 0.85 -5.26 -13.82
N GLN A 313 0.78 -5.97 -12.68
CA GLN A 313 1.67 -7.08 -12.39
C GLN A 313 1.49 -8.22 -13.39
N ASP A 314 0.24 -8.58 -13.69
CA ASP A 314 -0.07 -9.69 -14.59
C ASP A 314 0.27 -9.35 -16.05
N GLU A 315 0.04 -8.11 -16.49
CA GLU A 315 0.32 -7.64 -17.85
C GLU A 315 1.81 -7.41 -18.10
N TYR A 316 2.51 -6.78 -17.16
CA TYR A 316 3.92 -6.38 -17.34
C TYR A 316 4.93 -7.31 -16.65
N HIS A 317 4.46 -8.37 -15.97
CA HIS A 317 5.29 -9.29 -15.18
C HIS A 317 6.19 -8.57 -14.16
N MET A 318 5.66 -7.48 -13.59
CA MET A 318 6.39 -6.64 -12.64
C MET A 318 6.51 -7.29 -11.26
N SER A 319 7.62 -7.02 -10.60
CA SER A 319 7.87 -7.45 -9.22
C SER A 319 7.58 -6.29 -8.27
N TYR A 320 6.97 -6.57 -7.13
CA TYR A 320 6.58 -5.51 -6.18
C TYR A 320 7.27 -5.66 -4.83
N ILE A 321 7.72 -4.54 -4.29
CA ILE A 321 7.93 -4.38 -2.85
C ILE A 321 6.76 -3.57 -2.32
N PHE A 322 5.86 -4.20 -1.58
CA PHE A 322 4.62 -3.59 -1.14
C PHE A 322 4.67 -3.32 0.37
N ILE A 323 4.85 -2.05 0.75
CA ILE A 323 4.91 -1.62 2.14
C ILE A 323 3.53 -1.14 2.57
N SER A 324 3.00 -1.69 3.65
CA SER A 324 1.74 -1.25 4.24
C SER A 324 1.67 -1.61 5.71
N HIS A 325 0.95 -0.81 6.50
CA HIS A 325 0.52 -1.18 7.85
C HIS A 325 -0.81 -1.95 7.85
N ASP A 326 -1.60 -1.89 6.78
CA ASP A 326 -2.81 -2.70 6.63
C ASP A 326 -2.45 -4.12 6.19
N LEU A 327 -2.56 -5.04 7.14
CA LEU A 327 -2.22 -6.44 6.98
C LEU A 327 -3.19 -7.20 6.07
N ALA A 328 -4.45 -6.77 5.92
CA ALA A 328 -5.38 -7.38 4.99
C ALA A 328 -5.03 -7.00 3.54
N VAL A 329 -4.62 -5.75 3.32
CA VAL A 329 -4.08 -5.31 2.02
C VAL A 329 -2.80 -6.07 1.66
N VAL A 330 -1.87 -6.23 2.61
CA VAL A 330 -0.64 -7.03 2.35
C VAL A 330 -0.99 -8.47 2.04
N LYS A 331 -1.89 -9.11 2.79
CA LYS A 331 -2.33 -10.47 2.48
C LYS A 331 -2.85 -10.57 1.05
N TYR A 332 -3.62 -9.58 0.58
CA TYR A 332 -4.20 -9.57 -0.75
C TYR A 332 -3.16 -9.49 -1.87
N MET A 333 -2.14 -8.65 -1.68
CA MET A 333 -1.14 -8.35 -2.71
C MET A 333 0.09 -9.25 -2.70
N ALA A 334 0.51 -9.73 -1.53
CA ALA A 334 1.83 -10.31 -1.34
C ALA A 334 1.87 -11.82 -1.55
N ASP A 335 2.96 -12.29 -2.17
CA ASP A 335 3.34 -13.70 -2.25
C ASP A 335 4.13 -14.12 -1.02
N GLN A 336 5.07 -13.28 -0.59
CA GLN A 336 5.77 -13.40 0.68
C GLN A 336 5.58 -12.17 1.54
N VAL A 337 5.65 -12.35 2.86
CA VAL A 337 5.58 -11.26 3.82
C VAL A 337 6.86 -11.25 4.64
N MET A 338 7.48 -10.08 4.74
CA MET A 338 8.60 -9.77 5.61
C MET A 338 8.11 -8.86 6.74
N VAL A 339 8.26 -9.33 7.97
CA VAL A 339 7.92 -8.60 9.19
C VAL A 339 9.17 -7.91 9.70
N MET A 340 9.10 -6.59 9.85
CA MET A 340 10.17 -5.77 10.39
C MET A 340 9.84 -5.27 11.80
N ASN A 341 10.83 -5.27 12.69
CA ASN A 341 10.75 -4.64 14.00
C ASN A 341 12.08 -3.97 14.33
N GLU A 342 12.03 -2.73 14.83
CA GLU A 342 13.23 -1.98 15.28
C GLU A 342 14.42 -1.98 14.28
N GLY A 343 14.12 -1.95 12.98
CA GLY A 343 15.12 -1.92 11.91
C GLY A 343 15.63 -3.30 11.47
N GLU A 344 15.16 -4.39 12.07
CA GLU A 344 15.56 -5.76 11.77
C GLU A 344 14.43 -6.56 11.11
N VAL A 345 14.79 -7.61 10.37
CA VAL A 345 13.84 -8.61 9.87
C VAL A 345 13.63 -9.68 10.92
N VAL A 346 12.40 -9.80 11.43
CA VAL A 346 12.10 -10.79 12.48
C VAL A 346 11.45 -12.06 11.96
N GLU A 347 10.79 -12.00 10.80
CA GLU A 347 10.14 -13.15 10.18
C GLU A 347 9.94 -12.91 8.68
N VAL A 348 10.21 -13.93 7.86
CA VAL A 348 9.88 -13.96 6.42
C VAL A 348 9.27 -15.31 6.10
N ALA A 349 8.09 -15.32 5.51
CA ALA A 349 7.49 -16.55 4.98
C ALA A 349 6.55 -16.25 3.82
N ASN A 350 6.01 -17.30 3.19
CA ASN A 350 4.88 -17.14 2.29
C ASN A 350 3.73 -16.45 3.02
N SER A 351 3.00 -15.62 2.27
CA SER A 351 1.97 -14.74 2.81
C SER A 351 0.98 -15.51 3.67
N ASP A 352 0.40 -16.60 3.16
CA ASP A 352 -0.61 -17.37 3.91
C ASP A 352 -0.06 -18.08 5.15
N ASP A 353 1.22 -18.45 5.16
CA ASP A 353 1.87 -19.10 6.30
C ASP A 353 2.06 -18.11 7.47
N ILE A 354 2.45 -16.86 7.18
CA ILE A 354 2.57 -15.80 8.20
C ILE A 354 1.25 -15.58 8.94
N TYR A 355 0.12 -15.54 8.22
CA TYR A 355 -1.18 -15.30 8.85
C TYR A 355 -1.74 -16.53 9.58
N ARG A 356 -1.41 -17.74 9.12
CA ARG A 356 -1.94 -18.99 9.67
C ARG A 356 -1.12 -19.51 10.85
N SER A 357 0.20 -19.43 10.77
CA SER A 357 1.13 -19.98 11.75
C SER A 357 2.35 -19.07 11.92
N PRO A 358 2.15 -17.85 12.45
CA PRO A 358 3.27 -16.96 12.76
C PRO A 358 4.17 -17.61 13.80
N GLN A 359 5.48 -17.58 13.59
CA GLN A 359 6.45 -18.18 14.50
C GLN A 359 6.94 -17.16 15.53
N HIS A 360 7.27 -15.95 15.08
CA HIS A 360 7.93 -14.96 15.92
C HIS A 360 6.94 -14.30 16.91
N PRO A 361 7.32 -14.07 18.19
CA PRO A 361 6.45 -13.45 19.19
C PRO A 361 5.92 -12.06 18.78
N TYR A 362 6.76 -11.25 18.14
CA TYR A 362 6.35 -9.94 17.62
C TYR A 362 5.28 -10.08 16.53
N THR A 363 5.45 -11.02 15.59
CA THR A 363 4.46 -11.27 14.53
C THR A 363 3.12 -11.71 15.12
N LYS A 364 3.14 -12.60 16.12
CA LYS A 364 1.93 -13.01 16.86
C LYS A 364 1.23 -11.82 17.50
N LYS A 365 2.00 -10.93 18.15
CA LYS A 365 1.47 -9.71 18.77
C LYS A 365 0.86 -8.79 17.71
N LEU A 366 1.59 -8.50 16.62
CA LEU A 366 1.15 -7.65 15.52
C LEU A 366 -0.17 -8.16 14.92
N LEU A 367 -0.28 -9.45 14.61
CA LEU A 367 -1.49 -10.07 14.07
C LEU A 367 -2.65 -10.05 15.09
N SER A 368 -2.35 -10.19 16.39
CA SER A 368 -3.37 -10.13 17.45
C SER A 368 -3.95 -8.72 17.67
N SER A 369 -3.21 -7.69 17.28
CA SER A 369 -3.62 -6.28 17.36
C SER A 369 -4.55 -5.83 16.23
N ILE A 370 -4.74 -6.66 15.19
CA ILE A 370 -5.60 -6.31 14.06
C ILE A 370 -7.07 -6.23 14.54
N PRO A 371 -7.76 -5.10 14.29
CA PRO A 371 -9.20 -5.01 14.50
C PRO A 371 -9.90 -6.12 13.74
N ARG A 372 -10.59 -7.02 14.44
CA ARG A 372 -11.24 -8.18 13.80
C ARG A 372 -12.56 -7.83 13.14
N GLY A 373 -12.94 -6.54 13.14
CA GLY A 373 -14.23 -6.06 12.67
C GLY A 373 -15.38 -6.48 13.59
N TRP A 374 -16.60 -6.31 13.10
CA TRP A 374 -17.79 -6.81 13.77
C TRP A 374 -17.71 -8.34 13.90
N ARG A 375 -17.66 -8.83 15.14
CA ARG A 375 -17.93 -10.24 15.46
C ARG A 375 -19.35 -10.29 15.98
N GLY A 376 -20.24 -10.93 15.24
CA GLY A 376 -21.64 -11.10 15.65
C GLY A 376 -21.78 -11.66 17.05
N ALA A 377 -22.97 -11.51 17.64
CA ALA A 377 -23.27 -11.74 19.05
C ALA A 377 -22.90 -13.12 19.64
N ARG A 378 -22.42 -14.08 18.83
CA ARG A 378 -21.95 -15.42 19.27
C ARG A 378 -20.50 -15.47 19.77
N ALA A 379 -19.75 -14.37 19.76
CA ALA A 379 -18.33 -14.36 20.13
C ALA A 379 -17.94 -13.31 21.18
N ARG A 380 -18.91 -12.70 21.88
CA ARG A 380 -18.67 -11.80 23.02
C ARG A 380 -18.80 -12.53 24.34
#